data_AF-A0A853BCI7-F1
#
_entry.id   AF-A0A853BCI7-F1
#
_cell.length_a   1.000
_cell.length_b   1.000
_cell.length_c   1.000
_cell.angle_alpha   90.00
_cell.angle_beta   90.00
_cell.angle_gamma   90.00
#
_symmetry.space_group_name_H-M   'P 1'
#
loop_
_entity.id
_entity.type
_entity.pdbx_description
1 polymer ?
#
loop_
_entity_poly.entity_id
_entity_poly.type
_entity_poly.pdbx_seq_one_letter_code
_entity_poly.pdbx_strand_id
1 'polypeptide(L)'
;MHRAQRGLTSTAPAIAERHRDVLDDITEPRLLHGDLWTPNVLLSPGAPDPVISGVLDHDRASWGDPAADWGPYLATRRPAFWEGYGAPADTPRSRWRALIYRARHLGALRLERHRLGKADRVAASYSEMCAVLGALA
;
A
#
# COMPACT_ATOMS: atom_id res chain seq x y z
N MET A 1 -22.11 20.78 14.17
CA MET A 1 -22.85 21.02 12.91
C MET A 1 -22.02 20.51 11.75
N HIS A 2 -22.42 19.36 11.19
CA HIS A 2 -21.63 18.56 10.25
C HIS A 2 -22.28 18.68 8.86
N ARG A 3 -21.81 19.62 8.04
CA ARG A 3 -22.25 19.75 6.63
C ARG A 3 -21.18 20.49 5.83
N ALA A 4 -20.37 19.72 5.10
CA ALA A 4 -19.90 19.98 3.73
C ALA A 4 -18.69 19.09 3.37
N GLN A 5 -18.93 17.82 3.06
CA GLN A 5 -18.02 17.01 2.22
C GLN A 5 -18.79 16.39 1.05
N ARG A 6 -19.71 17.17 0.45
CA ARG A 6 -20.24 16.86 -0.88
C ARG A 6 -19.26 17.46 -1.89
N GLY A 7 -18.27 16.68 -2.31
CA GLY A 7 -17.26 17.19 -3.24
C GLY A 7 -16.33 16.16 -3.89
N LEU A 8 -16.36 14.89 -3.50
CA LEU A 8 -15.69 13.81 -4.23
C LEU A 8 -16.75 12.94 -4.88
N THR A 9 -16.98 13.13 -6.17
CA THR A 9 -17.91 12.31 -6.96
C THR A 9 -17.34 10.95 -7.33
N SER A 10 -16.06 10.69 -7.07
CA SER A 10 -15.38 9.44 -7.42
C SER A 10 -14.77 8.76 -6.20
N THR A 11 -15.10 7.47 -6.02
CA THR A 11 -14.49 6.59 -5.02
C THR A 11 -13.28 5.88 -5.61
N ALA A 12 -12.35 5.38 -4.79
CA ALA A 12 -11.22 4.60 -5.30
C ALA A 12 -11.64 3.44 -6.22
N PRO A 13 -12.67 2.61 -5.88
CA PRO A 13 -13.16 1.59 -6.81
C PRO A 13 -13.67 2.15 -8.14
N ALA A 14 -14.42 3.26 -8.12
CA ALA A 14 -14.93 3.88 -9.34
C ALA A 14 -13.80 4.45 -10.23
N ILE A 15 -12.73 4.97 -9.62
CA ILE A 15 -11.54 5.42 -10.34
C ILE A 15 -10.79 4.22 -10.92
N ALA A 16 -10.59 3.16 -10.13
CA ALA A 16 -9.94 1.94 -10.59
C ALA A 16 -10.65 1.33 -11.80
N GLU A 17 -11.98 1.27 -11.80
CA GLU A 17 -12.76 0.76 -12.94
C GLU A 17 -12.58 1.61 -14.20
N ARG A 18 -12.57 2.95 -14.07
CA ARG A 18 -12.37 3.87 -15.21
C ARG A 18 -10.99 3.75 -15.85
N HIS A 19 -9.99 3.36 -15.07
CA HIS A 19 -8.59 3.23 -15.48
C HIS A 19 -8.11 1.78 -15.42
N ARG A 20 -9.03 0.83 -15.65
CA ARG A 20 -8.72 -0.60 -15.64
C ARG A 20 -7.59 -0.97 -16.60
N ASP A 21 -7.45 -0.23 -17.71
CA ASP A 21 -6.37 -0.44 -18.67
C ASP A 21 -4.98 -0.28 -18.01
N VAL A 22 -4.84 0.66 -17.07
CA VAL A 22 -3.59 0.90 -16.33
C VAL A 22 -3.26 -0.25 -15.39
N LEU A 23 -4.28 -0.95 -14.88
CA LEU A 23 -4.14 -2.14 -14.06
C LEU A 23 -3.86 -3.38 -14.94
N ASP A 24 -4.46 -3.45 -16.13
CA ASP A 24 -4.28 -4.53 -17.10
C ASP A 24 -2.85 -4.59 -17.68
N ASP A 25 -2.02 -3.55 -17.49
CA ASP A 25 -0.56 -3.58 -17.76
C ASP A 25 0.16 -4.71 -17.02
N ILE A 26 -0.38 -5.16 -15.89
CA ILE A 26 0.23 -6.18 -15.06
C ILE A 26 -0.22 -7.55 -15.54
N THR A 27 0.53 -8.08 -16.50
CA THR A 27 0.21 -9.36 -17.17
C THR A 27 0.72 -10.59 -16.41
N GLU A 28 1.65 -10.40 -15.47
CA GLU A 28 2.23 -11.49 -14.68
C GLU A 28 2.09 -11.19 -13.17
N PRO A 29 1.05 -11.72 -12.50
CA PRO A 29 0.87 -11.48 -11.08
C PRO A 29 1.95 -12.21 -10.28
N ARG A 30 2.37 -11.60 -9.16
CA ARG A 30 3.25 -12.21 -8.16
C ARG A 30 2.48 -12.44 -6.86
N LEU A 31 2.95 -13.40 -6.07
CA LEU A 31 2.46 -13.59 -4.71
C LEU A 31 2.91 -12.39 -3.85
N LEU A 32 1.94 -11.67 -3.33
CA LEU A 32 2.12 -10.55 -2.41
C LEU A 32 1.95 -11.09 -0.99
N HIS A 33 2.79 -10.64 -0.07
CA HIS A 33 2.71 -11.08 1.32
C HIS A 33 1.50 -10.48 2.05
N GLY A 34 1.16 -9.23 1.75
CA GLY A 34 0.01 -8.52 2.29
C GLY A 34 0.19 -7.91 3.68
N ASP A 35 1.25 -8.29 4.41
CA ASP A 35 1.58 -7.76 5.74
C ASP A 35 3.08 -7.91 6.08
N LEU A 36 3.97 -7.63 5.12
CA LEU A 36 5.41 -7.71 5.37
C LEU A 36 5.93 -6.43 6.05
N TRP A 37 6.43 -6.58 7.28
CA TRP A 37 7.06 -5.54 8.08
C TRP A 37 8.05 -6.19 9.06
N THR A 38 8.91 -5.38 9.72
CA THR A 38 10.04 -5.89 10.51
C THR A 38 9.68 -6.98 11.53
N PRO A 39 8.56 -6.91 12.29
CA PRO A 39 8.18 -7.97 13.23
C PRO A 39 7.87 -9.32 12.59
N ASN A 40 7.54 -9.35 11.30
CA ASN A 40 7.23 -10.58 10.55
C ASN A 40 8.48 -11.18 9.88
N VAL A 41 9.68 -10.66 10.18
CA VAL A 41 10.95 -11.13 9.63
C VAL A 41 11.80 -11.76 10.73
N LEU A 42 12.21 -13.01 10.52
CA LEU A 42 13.11 -13.73 11.41
C LEU A 42 14.56 -13.51 10.97
N LEU A 43 15.46 -13.36 11.94
CA LEU A 43 16.89 -13.24 11.71
C LEU A 43 17.62 -14.48 12.24
N SER A 44 18.67 -14.91 11.54
CA SER A 44 19.56 -15.97 12.00
C SER A 44 20.29 -15.52 13.28
N PRO A 45 20.23 -16.30 14.38
CA PRO A 45 20.95 -15.96 15.59
C PRO A 45 22.47 -16.07 15.39
N GLY A 46 23.23 -15.12 15.92
CA GLY A 46 24.70 -15.17 15.95
C GLY A 46 25.41 -14.92 14.61
N ALA A 47 24.69 -14.53 13.56
CA ALA A 47 25.30 -14.10 12.31
C ALA A 47 26.07 -12.76 12.51
N PRO A 48 27.27 -12.59 11.90
CA PRO A 48 28.04 -11.36 12.03
C PRO A 48 27.31 -10.15 11.42
N ASP A 49 26.51 -10.39 10.38
CA ASP A 49 25.59 -9.44 9.76
C ASP A 49 24.15 -9.97 9.85
N PRO A 50 23.11 -9.10 9.84
CA PRO A 50 21.72 -9.56 9.84
C PRO A 50 21.39 -10.42 8.62
N VAL A 51 21.11 -11.71 8.84
CA VAL A 51 20.66 -12.65 7.80
C VAL A 51 19.20 -12.99 8.05
N ILE A 52 18.34 -12.76 7.06
CA ILE A 52 16.93 -13.18 7.12
C ILE A 52 16.86 -14.70 7.05
N SER A 53 16.25 -15.33 8.05
CA SER A 53 16.08 -16.79 8.14
C SER A 53 14.66 -17.26 7.86
N GLY A 54 13.69 -16.35 7.88
CA GLY A 54 12.29 -16.67 7.65
C GLY A 54 11.39 -15.45 7.62
N VAL A 55 10.18 -15.66 7.10
CA VAL A 55 9.13 -14.65 7.00
C VAL A 55 7.82 -15.28 7.47
N LEU A 56 7.04 -14.55 8.27
CA LEU A 56 5.85 -15.04 8.96
C LEU A 56 4.59 -14.25 8.56
N ASP A 57 3.42 -14.81 8.90
CA ASP A 57 2.12 -14.11 8.87
C ASP A 57 1.62 -13.71 7.47
N HIS A 58 1.45 -14.73 6.61
CA HIS A 58 0.96 -14.57 5.23
C HIS A 58 -0.59 -14.60 5.14
N ASP A 59 -1.31 -14.22 6.21
CA ASP A 59 -2.78 -14.32 6.29
C ASP A 59 -3.52 -13.36 5.33
N ARG A 60 -2.82 -12.32 4.85
CA ARG A 60 -3.29 -11.32 3.87
C ARG A 60 -2.70 -11.52 2.48
N ALA A 61 -2.11 -12.69 2.21
CA ALA A 61 -1.49 -12.95 0.92
C ALA A 61 -2.49 -12.86 -0.23
N SER A 62 -2.05 -12.30 -1.35
CA SER A 62 -2.85 -12.14 -2.57
C SER A 62 -1.97 -12.20 -3.81
N TRP A 63 -2.56 -12.36 -5.00
CA TRP A 63 -1.83 -12.31 -6.27
C TRP A 63 -2.06 -10.96 -6.94
N GLY A 64 -1.00 -10.30 -7.43
CA GLY A 64 -1.14 -9.01 -8.13
C GLY A 64 0.19 -8.37 -8.50
N ASP A 65 0.15 -7.04 -8.72
CA ASP A 65 1.35 -6.22 -8.94
C ASP A 65 2.22 -6.21 -7.67
N PRO A 66 3.53 -6.54 -7.75
CA PRO A 66 4.46 -6.37 -6.63
C PRO A 66 4.38 -4.99 -5.96
N ALA A 67 4.13 -3.92 -6.72
CA ALA A 67 4.02 -2.57 -6.19
C ALA A 67 2.77 -2.35 -5.32
N ALA A 68 1.81 -3.28 -5.34
CA ALA A 68 0.59 -3.25 -4.51
C ALA A 68 0.77 -3.88 -3.13
N ASP A 69 1.94 -4.44 -2.84
CA ASP A 69 2.21 -5.11 -1.56
C ASP A 69 2.48 -4.10 -0.42
N TRP A 70 2.24 -4.55 0.82
CA TRP A 70 2.37 -3.75 2.03
C TRP A 70 3.81 -3.32 2.32
N GLY A 71 4.77 -4.22 2.11
CA GLY A 71 6.20 -3.94 2.29
C GLY A 71 6.68 -2.74 1.46
N PRO A 72 6.50 -2.76 0.13
CA PRO A 72 6.71 -1.61 -0.76
C PRO A 72 6.06 -0.32 -0.27
N TYR A 73 4.80 -0.37 0.18
CA TYR A 73 4.10 0.80 0.73
C TYR A 73 4.81 1.40 1.95
N LEU A 74 5.24 0.56 2.91
CA LEU A 74 6.02 0.99 4.08
C LEU A 74 7.43 1.45 3.70
N ALA A 75 8.02 0.85 2.67
CA ALA A 75 9.37 1.13 2.19
C ALA A 75 9.48 2.37 1.28
N THR A 76 8.37 3.02 0.95
CA THR A 76 8.35 4.28 0.15
C THR A 76 9.29 5.37 0.69
N ARG A 77 9.67 5.32 1.97
CA ARG A 77 10.61 6.25 2.62
C ARG A 77 11.92 5.60 3.09
N ARG A 78 12.32 4.48 2.49
CA ARG A 78 13.49 3.69 2.88
C ARG A 78 14.34 3.38 1.65
N PRO A 79 15.25 4.27 1.24
CA PRO A 79 16.10 4.05 0.05
C PRO A 79 16.84 2.70 0.06
N ALA A 80 17.40 2.31 1.20
CA ALA A 80 18.11 1.04 1.38
C ALA A 80 17.27 -0.22 1.07
N PHE A 81 15.94 -0.17 1.22
CA PHE A 81 15.09 -1.29 0.83
C PHE A 81 15.15 -1.51 -0.69
N TRP A 82 15.12 -0.44 -1.47
CA TRP A 82 15.08 -0.50 -2.93
C TRP A 82 16.43 -0.88 -3.55
N GLU A 83 17.54 -0.68 -2.83
CA GLU A 83 18.87 -1.15 -3.23
C GLU A 83 18.92 -2.69 -3.31
N GLY A 84 18.25 -3.39 -2.38
CA GLY A 84 18.17 -4.86 -2.37
C GLY A 84 16.96 -5.42 -3.13
N TYR A 85 15.80 -4.75 -3.05
CA TYR A 85 14.56 -5.24 -3.64
C TYR A 85 14.42 -4.93 -5.14
N GLY A 86 15.08 -3.86 -5.61
CA GLY A 86 14.91 -3.30 -6.95
C GLY A 86 13.78 -2.29 -6.98
N ALA A 87 14.07 -1.07 -7.47
CA ALA A 87 13.08 -0.03 -7.61
C ALA A 87 12.10 -0.35 -8.76
N PRO A 88 10.79 -0.07 -8.59
CA PRO A 88 9.83 -0.21 -9.68
C PRO A 88 10.16 0.78 -10.80
N ALA A 89 9.76 0.43 -12.02
CA ALA A 89 9.87 1.35 -13.15
C ALA A 89 9.14 2.66 -12.85
N ASP A 90 9.77 3.79 -13.16
CA ASP A 90 9.20 5.11 -12.91
C ASP A 90 8.53 5.66 -14.17
N THR A 91 7.24 5.36 -14.33
CA THR A 91 6.42 5.71 -15.49
C THR A 91 5.13 6.39 -15.03
N PRO A 92 4.44 7.16 -15.88
CA PRO A 92 3.15 7.73 -15.52
C PRO A 92 2.14 6.66 -15.05
N ARG A 93 2.12 5.49 -15.71
CA ARG A 93 1.21 4.37 -15.38
C ARG A 93 1.58 3.71 -14.04
N SER A 94 2.86 3.48 -13.75
CA SER A 94 3.28 2.94 -12.45
C SER A 94 3.09 3.93 -11.30
N ARG A 95 3.30 5.23 -11.52
CA ARG A 95 2.96 6.28 -10.53
C ARG A 95 1.47 6.31 -10.24
N TRP A 96 0.63 6.18 -11.26
CA TRP A 96 -0.81 6.08 -11.10
C TRP A 96 -1.20 4.83 -10.29
N ARG A 97 -0.62 3.66 -10.61
CA ARG A 97 -0.82 2.43 -9.82
C ARG A 97 -0.41 2.61 -8.35
N ALA A 98 0.74 3.25 -8.09
CA ALA A 98 1.18 3.53 -6.72
C ALA A 98 0.16 4.39 -5.93
N LEU A 99 -0.52 5.35 -6.58
CA LEU A 99 -1.57 6.15 -5.95
C LEU A 99 -2.82 5.32 -5.63
N ILE A 100 -3.30 4.48 -6.55
CA ILE A 100 -4.48 3.65 -6.28
C ILE A 100 -4.19 2.57 -5.21
N TYR A 101 -2.97 2.01 -5.18
CA TYR A 101 -2.54 1.10 -4.12
C TYR A 101 -2.42 1.82 -2.78
N ARG A 102 -1.92 3.06 -2.74
CA ARG A 102 -1.94 3.89 -1.54
C ARG A 102 -3.36 4.13 -1.04
N ALA A 103 -4.34 4.38 -1.92
CA ALA A 103 -5.74 4.50 -1.53
C ALA A 103 -6.25 3.20 -0.88
N ARG A 104 -5.96 2.03 -1.47
CA ARG A 104 -6.28 0.71 -0.88
C ARG A 104 -5.67 0.56 0.52
N HIS A 105 -4.38 0.86 0.69
CA HIS A 105 -3.68 0.76 1.98
C HIS A 105 -4.25 1.73 3.03
N LEU A 106 -4.59 2.95 2.65
CA LEU A 106 -5.27 3.90 3.55
C LEU A 106 -6.63 3.37 4.01
N GLY A 107 -7.38 2.69 3.14
CA GLY A 107 -8.62 2.00 3.50
C GLY A 107 -8.40 0.94 4.56
N ALA A 108 -7.41 0.06 4.37
CA ALA A 108 -7.06 -0.99 5.35
C ALA A 108 -6.59 -0.38 6.69
N LEU A 109 -5.72 0.63 6.64
CA LEU A 109 -5.24 1.34 7.83
C LEU A 109 -6.37 1.99 8.61
N ARG A 110 -7.39 2.53 7.93
CA ARG A 110 -8.53 3.14 8.61
C ARG A 110 -9.28 2.12 9.46
N LEU A 111 -9.50 0.92 8.93
CA LEU A 111 -10.15 -0.17 9.67
C LEU A 111 -9.32 -0.58 10.88
N GLU A 112 -8.01 -0.72 10.71
CA GLU A 112 -7.10 -1.10 11.80
C GLU A 112 -7.01 -0.02 12.88
N ARG A 113 -6.96 1.26 12.49
CA ARG A 113 -6.99 2.40 13.42
C ARG A 113 -8.31 2.43 14.20
N HIS A 114 -9.43 2.11 13.56
CA HIS A 114 -10.73 2.01 14.22
C HIS A 114 -10.74 0.86 15.24
N ARG A 115 -10.28 -0.33 14.84
CA ARG A 115 -10.16 -1.52 15.71
C ARG A 115 -9.34 -1.23 16.97
N LEU A 116 -8.27 -0.44 16.84
CA LEU A 116 -7.38 -0.05 17.92
C LEU A 116 -7.85 1.19 18.72
N GLY A 117 -9.06 1.71 18.47
CA GLY A 117 -9.59 2.89 19.18
C GLY A 117 -8.87 4.20 18.88
N LYS A 118 -8.12 4.30 17.76
CA LYS A 118 -7.33 5.48 17.39
C LYS A 118 -8.17 6.51 16.63
N ALA A 119 -9.18 7.08 17.29
CA ALA A 119 -10.17 7.98 16.69
C ALA A 119 -9.55 9.14 15.88
N ASP A 120 -8.53 9.82 16.42
CA ASP A 120 -7.85 10.93 15.74
C ASP A 120 -7.17 10.49 14.43
N ARG A 121 -6.62 9.28 14.41
CA ARG A 121 -5.95 8.71 13.23
C ARG A 121 -6.97 8.24 12.18
N VAL A 122 -8.17 7.83 12.61
CA VAL A 122 -9.29 7.58 11.70
C VAL A 122 -9.73 8.90 11.06
N ALA A 123 -9.92 9.96 11.85
CA ALA A 123 -10.29 11.29 11.34
C ALA A 123 -9.26 11.82 10.33
N ALA A 124 -7.96 11.76 10.66
CA ALA A 124 -6.88 12.18 9.77
C ALA A 124 -6.82 11.38 8.45
N SER A 125 -7.25 10.11 8.46
CA SER A 125 -7.23 9.28 7.24
C SER A 125 -8.21 9.74 6.15
N TYR A 126 -9.19 10.59 6.47
CA TYR A 126 -10.12 11.12 5.48
C TYR A 126 -9.45 12.17 4.61
N SER A 127 -8.70 13.12 5.20
CA SER A 127 -7.96 14.12 4.43
C SER A 127 -6.85 13.47 3.60
N GLU A 128 -6.15 12.47 4.16
CA GLU A 128 -5.16 11.67 3.42
C GLU A 128 -5.78 10.97 2.20
N MET A 129 -6.97 10.35 2.37
CA MET A 129 -7.69 9.73 1.26
C MET A 129 -8.13 10.76 0.21
N CYS A 130 -8.71 11.89 0.63
CA CYS A 130 -9.11 12.96 -0.29
C CYS A 130 -7.93 13.47 -1.13
N ALA A 131 -6.75 13.64 -0.53
CA ALA A 131 -5.55 14.07 -1.24
C ALA A 131 -5.11 13.04 -2.30
N VAL A 132 -5.15 11.74 -1.95
CA VAL A 132 -4.80 10.67 -2.90
C VAL A 132 -5.82 10.60 -4.05
N LEU A 133 -7.12 10.67 -3.75
CA LEU A 133 -8.16 10.66 -4.78
C LEU A 133 -8.09 11.90 -5.68
N GLY A 134 -7.73 13.07 -5.14
CA GLY A 134 -7.51 14.29 -5.94
C GLY A 134 -6.31 14.19 -6.87
N ALA A 135 -5.27 13.44 -6.51
CA ALA A 135 -4.11 13.18 -7.37
C ALA A 135 -4.35 12.10 -8.43
N LEU A 136 -5.46 11.37 -8.32
CA LEU A 136 -5.89 10.32 -9.25
C LEU A 136 -6.90 10.83 -10.29
N ALA A 137 -7.42 12.05 -10.12
CA ALA A 137 -8.45 12.67 -10.95
C ALA A 137 -7.89 13.33 -12.22
#